data_AF-A0A966UVW2-F1
#
_entry.id   AF-A0A966UVW2-F1
#
_cell.length_a   1.000
_cell.length_b   1.000
_cell.length_c   1.000
_cell.angle_alpha   90.00
_cell.angle_beta   90.00
_cell.angle_gamma   90.00
#
_symmetry.space_group_name_H-M   'P 1'
#
loop_
_entity.id
_entity.type
_entity.pdbx_description
1 polymer ?
#
loop_
_entity_poly.entity_id
_entity_poly.type
_entity_poly.pdbx_seq_one_letter_code
_entity_poly.pdbx_strand_id
1 'polypeptide(L)'
;MDWNNRSHRINRLKEKENFRAVIMPLSYWGAGFGILAFLWEGIVKIDGGLCHPTVLVPAAFFVALPFPLLFYRLLRGHFSKRLFA
;
A
#
# COMPACT_ATOMS: atom_id res chain seq x y z
N MET A 1 -26.05 15.41 -22.70
CA MET A 1 -24.79 15.34 -21.93
C MET A 1 -25.17 15.11 -20.48
N ASP A 2 -25.00 13.88 -20.00
CA ASP A 2 -25.59 13.45 -18.73
C ASP A 2 -24.79 13.99 -17.54
N TRP A 3 -25.31 15.06 -16.93
CA TRP A 3 -24.63 15.82 -15.87
C TRP A 3 -24.41 15.00 -14.59
N ASN A 4 -25.28 14.02 -14.33
CA ASN A 4 -25.22 13.18 -13.14
C ASN A 4 -24.00 12.22 -13.19
N ASN A 5 -23.65 11.78 -14.40
CA ASN A 5 -22.51 10.89 -14.65
C ASN A 5 -21.15 11.62 -14.53
N ARG A 6 -21.13 12.95 -14.70
CA ARG A 6 -19.91 13.77 -14.63
C ARG A 6 -19.34 13.82 -13.21
N SER A 7 -20.19 14.00 -12.21
CA SER A 7 -19.78 14.05 -10.79
C SER A 7 -19.19 12.73 -10.32
N HIS A 8 -19.82 11.60 -10.69
CA HIS A 8 -19.30 10.27 -10.39
C HIS A 8 -17.96 9.97 -11.09
N ARG A 9 -17.76 10.49 -12.31
CA ARG A 9 -16.47 10.36 -13.02
C ARG A 9 -15.37 11.18 -12.34
N ILE A 10 -15.65 12.42 -11.94
CA ILE A 10 -14.68 13.29 -11.24
C ILE A 10 -14.28 12.68 -9.89
N ASN A 11 -15.23 12.15 -9.11
CA ASN A 11 -14.92 11.52 -7.83
C ASN A 11 -14.03 10.28 -8.00
N ARG A 12 -14.29 9.44 -9.02
CA ARG A 12 -13.41 8.30 -9.32
C ARG A 12 -12.00 8.72 -9.76
N LEU A 13 -11.86 9.83 -10.47
CA LEU A 13 -10.54 10.36 -10.84
C LEU A 13 -9.78 10.91 -9.63
N LYS A 14 -10.45 11.66 -8.74
CA LYS A 14 -9.86 12.13 -7.47
C LYS A 14 -9.45 10.99 -6.56
N GLU A 15 -10.28 9.94 -6.43
CA GLU A 15 -9.93 8.75 -5.66
C GLU A 15 -8.67 8.06 -6.21
N LYS A 16 -8.59 7.89 -7.53
CA LYS A 16 -7.41 7.32 -8.20
C LYS A 16 -6.14 8.15 -7.97
N GLU A 17 -6.26 9.48 -8.04
CA GLU A 17 -5.15 10.40 -7.84
C GLU A 17 -4.66 10.37 -6.39
N ASN A 18 -5.56 10.51 -5.41
CA ASN A 18 -5.24 10.40 -3.98
C ASN A 18 -4.61 9.04 -3.63
N PHE A 19 -5.15 7.97 -4.20
CA PHE A 19 -4.61 6.63 -3.97
C PHE A 19 -3.18 6.49 -4.51
N ARG A 20 -2.88 7.09 -5.67
CA ARG A 20 -1.55 7.07 -6.26
C ARG A 20 -0.57 8.00 -5.56
N ALA A 21 -1.01 9.19 -5.17
CA ALA A 21 -0.14 10.25 -4.64
C ALA A 21 0.14 10.09 -3.15
N VAL A 22 -0.78 9.51 -2.38
CA VAL A 22 -0.68 9.43 -0.92
C VAL A 22 -0.60 7.98 -0.45
N ILE A 23 -1.60 7.16 -0.80
CA ILE A 23 -1.75 5.81 -0.22
C ILE A 23 -0.63 4.86 -0.66
N MET A 24 -0.30 4.82 -1.95
CA MET A 24 0.81 3.97 -2.43
C MET A 24 2.18 4.38 -1.87
N PRO A 25 2.60 5.65 -1.96
CA PRO A 25 3.88 6.07 -1.38
C PRO A 25 3.96 5.75 0.13
N LEU A 26 2.90 6.03 0.88
CA LEU A 26 2.86 5.71 2.31
C LEU A 26 3.00 4.20 2.57
N SER A 27 2.40 3.35 1.72
CA SER A 27 2.57 1.90 1.81
C SER A 27 4.00 1.44 1.56
N TYR A 28 4.70 2.05 0.60
CA TYR A 28 6.11 1.72 0.33
C TYR A 28 7.03 2.20 1.44
N TRP A 29 6.77 3.36 2.03
CA TRP A 29 7.46 3.82 3.23
C TRP A 29 7.25 2.85 4.39
N GLY A 30 6.01 2.45 4.65
CA GLY A 30 5.69 1.42 5.63
C GLY A 30 6.46 0.12 5.38
N ALA A 31 6.43 -0.39 4.15
CA ALA A 31 7.16 -1.59 3.76
C ALA A 31 8.68 -1.44 3.97
N GLY A 32 9.25 -0.28 3.67
CA GLY A 32 10.65 0.04 3.95
C GLY A 32 10.99 -0.08 5.43
N PHE A 33 10.17 0.51 6.32
CA PHE A 33 10.33 0.36 7.77
C PHE A 33 10.15 -1.09 8.24
N GLY A 34 9.20 -1.83 7.66
CA GLY A 34 9.00 -3.24 7.94
C GLY A 34 10.21 -4.10 7.56
N ILE A 35 10.84 -3.84 6.40
CA ILE A 35 12.07 -4.51 5.98
C ILE A 35 13.21 -4.20 6.96
N LEU A 36 13.37 -2.93 7.35
CA LEU A 36 14.40 -2.53 8.32
C LEU A 36 14.20 -3.24 9.67
N ALA A 37 12.96 -3.36 10.14
CA ALA A 37 12.64 -4.10 11.36
C ALA A 37 12.96 -5.60 11.24
N PHE A 38 12.70 -6.21 10.08
CA PHE A 38 13.11 -7.60 9.83
C PHE A 38 14.62 -7.78 9.79
N LEU A 39 15.34 -6.85 9.16
CA LEU A 39 16.81 -6.88 9.13
C LEU A 39 17.36 -6.76 10.55
N TRP A 40 16.78 -5.88 11.37
CA TRP A 40 17.15 -5.72 12.78
C TRP A 40 16.93 -7.00 13.59
N GLU A 41 15.74 -7.59 13.52
CA GLU A 41 15.44 -8.89 14.17
C GLU A 41 16.33 -10.02 13.64
N GLY A 42 16.73 -9.95 12.36
CA GLY A 42 17.71 -10.86 11.76
C GLY A 42 19.09 -10.75 12.41
N ILE A 43 19.56 -9.53 12.67
CA ILE A 43 20.82 -9.28 13.39
C ILE A 43 20.72 -9.81 14.82
N VAL A 44 19.64 -9.49 15.54
CA VAL A 44 19.40 -9.99 16.90
C VAL A 44 19.46 -11.52 16.95
N LYS A 45 18.88 -12.20 15.96
CA LYS A 45 18.92 -13.66 15.86
C LYS A 45 20.33 -14.21 15.64
N ILE A 46 21.13 -13.54 14.80
CA ILE A 46 22.53 -13.93 14.52
C ILE A 46 23.38 -13.78 15.79
N ASP A 47 23.13 -12.73 16.59
CA ASP A 47 23.79 -12.49 17.88
C ASP A 47 23.31 -13.44 19.01
N GLY A 48 22.43 -14.39 18.70
CA GLY A 48 21.88 -15.35 19.68
C GLY A 48 20.76 -14.80 20.56
N GLY A 49 20.27 -13.60 20.25
CA GLY A 49 19.11 -12.99 20.90
C GLY A 49 17.79 -13.66 20.50
N LEU A 50 16.78 -13.49 21.35
CA LEU A 50 15.43 -13.97 21.08
C LEU A 50 14.69 -12.99 20.18
N CYS A 51 14.17 -13.45 19.04
CA CYS A 51 13.31 -12.62 18.21
C CYS A 51 11.96 -12.39 18.89
N HIS A 52 11.50 -11.15 18.89
CA HIS A 52 10.23 -10.81 19.53
C HIS A 52 9.08 -10.78 18.51
N PRO A 53 8.01 -11.57 18.70
CA PRO A 53 6.87 -11.58 17.79
C PRO A 53 6.15 -10.21 17.74
N THR A 54 6.29 -9.40 18.80
CA THR A 54 5.80 -8.02 18.86
C THR A 54 6.46 -7.11 17.84
N VAL A 55 7.64 -7.44 17.33
CA VAL A 55 8.35 -6.71 16.27
C VAL A 55 8.13 -7.37 14.92
N LEU A 56 8.20 -8.71 14.87
CA LEU A 56 8.03 -9.48 13.63
C LEU A 56 6.64 -9.34 13.01
N VAL A 57 5.57 -9.33 13.81
CA VAL A 57 4.19 -9.26 13.29
C VAL A 57 3.89 -7.90 12.65
N PRO A 58 4.17 -6.75 13.29
CA PRO A 58 4.04 -5.45 12.63
C PRO A 58 4.96 -5.31 11.41
N ALA A 59 6.20 -5.79 11.49
CA ALA A 59 7.12 -5.78 10.36
C ALA A 59 6.54 -6.54 9.16
N ALA A 60 6.05 -7.76 9.38
CA ALA A 60 5.38 -8.58 8.36
C ALA A 60 4.19 -7.85 7.74
N PHE A 61 3.34 -7.24 8.58
CA PHE A 61 2.18 -6.49 8.14
C PHE A 61 2.57 -5.33 7.22
N PHE A 62 3.55 -4.51 7.63
CA PHE A 62 3.96 -3.36 6.84
C PHE A 62 4.65 -3.75 5.52
N VAL A 63 5.45 -4.82 5.51
CA VAL A 63 6.03 -5.37 4.28
C VAL A 63 4.95 -5.91 3.34
N ALA A 64 3.91 -6.54 3.89
CA ALA A 64 2.81 -7.09 3.12
C ALA A 64 1.82 -6.02 2.64
N LEU A 65 1.77 -4.84 3.26
CA LEU A 65 0.77 -3.79 3.03
C LEU A 65 0.65 -3.29 1.57
N PRO A 66 1.72 -3.21 0.76
CA PRO A 66 1.62 -2.84 -0.66
C PRO A 66 0.83 -3.85 -1.49
N PHE A 67 0.87 -5.15 -1.16
CA PHE A 67 0.22 -6.21 -1.95
C PHE A 67 -1.31 -6.11 -1.99
N PRO A 68 -2.05 -6.03 -0.86
CA PRO A 68 -3.49 -5.86 -0.88
C PRO A 68 -3.90 -4.51 -1.48
N LEU A 69 -3.08 -3.46 -1.36
CA LEU A 69 -3.32 -2.17 -2.00
C LEU A 69 -3.18 -2.24 -3.53
N LEU A 70 -2.19 -2.99 -4.04
CA LEU A 70 -2.08 -3.28 -5.46
C LEU A 70 -3.27 -4.09 -5.97
N PHE A 71 -3.73 -5.08 -5.20
CA PHE A 71 -4.94 -5.84 -5.52
C PHE A 71 -6.19 -4.96 -5.53
N TYR A 72 -6.38 -4.10 -4.53
CA TYR A 72 -7.45 -3.10 -4.50
C TYR A 72 -7.40 -2.20 -5.73
N ARG A 73 -6.21 -1.72 -6.10
CA ARG A 73 -6.00 -0.88 -7.28
C ARG A 73 -6.37 -1.60 -8.59
N LEU A 74 -6.12 -2.91 -8.68
CA LEU A 74 -6.54 -3.76 -9.79
C LEU A 74 -8.07 -3.89 -9.84
N LEU A 75 -8.71 -4.27 -8.72
CA LEU A 75 -10.17 -4.42 -8.62
C LEU A 75 -10.92 -3.13 -8.96
N ARG A 76 -10.44 -1.99 -8.47
CA ARG A 76 -11.03 -0.67 -8.77
C ARG A 76 -10.83 -0.22 -10.22
N GLY A 77 -10.05 -0.96 -11.01
CA GLY A 77 -9.77 -0.60 -12.40
C GLY A 77 -9.01 0.72 -12.52
N HIS A 78 -8.22 1.12 -11.50
CA HIS A 78 -7.40 2.33 -11.57
C HIS A 78 -6.37 2.29 -12.71
N PHE A 79 -6.09 1.11 -13.28
CA PHE A 79 -5.29 0.92 -14.50
C PHE A 79 -6.04 1.22 -15.80
N SER A 80 -7.38 1.20 -15.79
CA SER A 80 -8.17 1.38 -17.00
C SER A 80 -8.12 2.82 -17.51
N LYS A 81 -7.71 2.98 -18.78
CA LYS A 81 -7.76 4.26 -19.50
C LYS A 81 -9.18 4.71 -19.83
N ARG A 82 -10.19 3.85 -19.67
CA ARG A 82 -11.61 4.17 -19.95
C ARG A 82 -12.24 5.21 -19.03
N LEU A 83 -11.58 5.59 -17.93
CA LEU A 83 -12.03 6.70 -17.08
C LEU A 83 -11.77 8.09 -17.71
N PHE A 84 -10.92 8.17 -18.73
CA PHE A 84 -10.58 9.40 -19.44
C PHE A 84 -11.34 9.59 -20.76
N ALA A 85 -12.09 8.58 -21.22
CA ALA A 85 -12.96 8.66 -22.39
C ALA A 85 -14.38 9.11 -21.99
#